data_AF-A0A537LA72-F1
#
_entry.id   AF-A0A537LA72-F1
#
_cell.length_a   1.000
_cell.length_b   1.000
_cell.length_c   1.000
_cell.angle_alpha   90.00
_cell.angle_beta   90.00
_cell.angle_gamma   90.00
#
_symmetry.space_group_name_H-M   'P 1'
#
loop_
_entity.id
_entity.type
_entity.pdbx_description
1 polymer ?
#
loop_
_entity_poly.entity_id
_entity_poly.type
_entity_poly.pdbx_seq_one_letter_code
_entity_poly.pdbx_strand_id
1 'polypeptide(L)'
;MKKKRFDRLVAGLEDVHAHVTTGRFGGRITEIDVGADDIRAVRKRSGLTQAQFAAAFGIGLGTLQKWERGERRPSGAAKSLLRVMQTDLPAVVRALRAPRVRQKIRARPENRAA
;
A
#
# COMPACT_ATOMS: atom_id res chain seq x y z
N MET A 1 -13.61 20.70 31.02
CA MET A 1 -12.51 20.45 30.06
C MET A 1 -11.80 21.76 29.73
N LYS A 2 -10.48 21.76 29.49
CA LYS A 2 -9.74 22.99 29.12
C LYS A 2 -10.10 23.40 27.67
N LYS A 3 -10.49 24.66 27.46
CA LYS A 3 -10.93 25.26 26.17
C LYS A 3 -10.06 24.83 24.97
N LYS A 4 -8.74 24.93 25.12
CA LYS A 4 -7.73 24.54 24.12
C LYS A 4 -7.83 23.09 23.59
N ARG A 5 -8.34 22.14 24.40
CA ARG A 5 -8.55 20.75 23.95
C ARG A 5 -9.83 20.59 23.15
N PHE A 6 -10.87 21.32 23.52
CA PHE A 6 -12.14 21.35 22.79
C PHE A 6 -11.96 22.00 21.42
N ASP A 7 -11.28 23.14 21.36
CA ASP A 7 -10.99 23.85 20.11
C ASP A 7 -10.23 22.95 19.11
N ARG A 8 -9.33 22.10 19.62
CA ARG A 8 -8.57 21.15 18.80
C ARG A 8 -9.44 20.01 18.24
N LEU A 9 -10.47 19.60 18.96
CA LEU A 9 -11.42 18.59 18.49
C LEU A 9 -12.36 19.16 17.43
N VAL A 10 -12.83 20.39 17.62
CA VAL A 10 -13.65 21.11 16.62
C VAL A 10 -12.85 21.29 15.33
N ALA A 11 -11.62 21.79 15.41
CA ALA A 11 -10.75 21.94 14.24
C ALA A 11 -10.50 20.60 13.51
N GLY A 12 -10.27 19.51 14.24
CA GLY A 12 -10.11 18.19 13.63
C GLY A 12 -11.36 17.66 12.95
N LEU A 13 -12.56 17.98 13.47
CA LEU A 13 -13.83 17.63 12.84
C LEU A 13 -14.10 18.46 11.57
N GLU A 14 -13.72 19.73 11.57
CA GLU A 14 -13.78 20.61 10.40
C GLU A 14 -12.88 20.12 9.26
N ASP A 15 -11.68 19.64 9.58
CA ASP A 15 -10.77 19.00 8.60
C ASP A 15 -11.38 17.73 7.98
N VAL A 16 -12.08 16.91 8.79
CA VAL A 16 -12.80 15.72 8.29
C VAL A 16 -13.97 16.13 7.40
N HIS A 17 -14.73 17.16 7.80
CA HIS A 17 -15.84 17.69 7.00
C HIS A 17 -15.36 18.22 5.65
N ALA A 18 -14.26 18.98 5.62
CA ALA A 18 -13.63 19.48 4.40
C ALA A 18 -13.18 18.32 3.50
N HIS A 19 -12.62 17.26 4.05
CA HIS A 19 -12.20 16.09 3.28
C HIS A 19 -13.38 15.38 2.60
N VAL A 20 -14.48 15.16 3.34
CA VAL A 20 -15.66 14.45 2.81
C VAL A 20 -16.41 15.27 1.76
N THR A 21 -16.49 16.59 1.93
CA THR A 21 -17.29 17.48 1.06
C THR A 21 -16.53 17.99 -0.16
N THR A 22 -15.25 18.32 -0.01
CA THR A 22 -14.44 18.95 -1.07
C THR A 22 -13.36 18.03 -1.63
N GLY A 23 -13.17 16.85 -1.05
CA GLY A 23 -12.05 15.96 -1.37
C GLY A 23 -10.69 16.46 -0.90
N ARG A 24 -10.62 17.65 -0.26
CA ARG A 24 -9.38 18.25 0.23
C ARG A 24 -8.98 17.62 1.55
N PHE A 25 -7.99 16.74 1.52
CA PHE A 25 -7.35 16.24 2.72
C PHE A 25 -6.35 17.28 3.23
N GLY A 26 -6.58 17.86 4.41
CA GLY A 26 -5.67 18.83 5.05
C GLY A 26 -4.41 18.23 5.66
N GLY A 27 -4.28 16.90 5.67
CA GLY A 27 -3.10 16.20 6.16
C GLY A 27 -1.98 16.11 5.13
N ARG A 28 -0.73 15.95 5.61
CA ARG A 28 0.46 15.83 4.74
C ARG A 28 0.48 14.48 4.02
N ILE A 29 0.18 14.48 2.73
CA ILE A 29 0.43 13.30 1.88
C ILE A 29 1.92 13.30 1.52
N THR A 30 2.64 12.25 1.91
CA THR A 30 4.02 12.05 1.44
C THR A 30 3.93 11.47 0.04
N GLU A 31 4.20 12.29 -0.98
CA GLU A 31 4.27 11.81 -2.35
C GLU A 31 5.57 11.04 -2.54
N ILE A 32 5.44 9.74 -2.73
CA ILE A 32 6.57 8.89 -3.11
C ILE A 32 6.65 8.94 -4.62
N ASP A 33 7.77 9.43 -5.15
CA ASP A 33 8.03 9.37 -6.58
C ASP A 33 8.76 8.05 -6.91
N VAL A 34 8.19 7.30 -7.85
CA VAL A 34 8.75 6.05 -8.36
C VAL A 34 8.42 5.99 -9.84
N GLY A 35 9.45 6.16 -10.67
CA GLY A 35 9.34 6.17 -12.12
C GLY A 35 9.33 4.78 -12.74
N ALA A 36 9.07 4.71 -14.05
CA ALA A 36 9.08 3.45 -14.80
C ALA A 36 10.44 2.72 -14.72
N ASP A 37 11.54 3.48 -14.79
CA ASP A 37 12.89 2.94 -14.71
C ASP A 37 13.23 2.43 -13.31
N ASP A 38 12.75 3.09 -12.26
CA ASP A 38 12.91 2.62 -10.88
C ASP A 38 12.23 1.27 -10.67
N ILE A 39 11.02 1.11 -11.20
CA ILE A 39 10.24 -0.13 -11.09
C ILE A 39 10.98 -1.26 -11.82
N ARG A 40 11.43 -0.99 -13.04
CA ARG A 40 12.20 -1.95 -13.83
C ARG A 40 13.52 -2.33 -13.15
N ALA A 41 14.21 -1.36 -12.54
CA ALA A 41 15.45 -1.59 -11.81
C ALA A 41 15.22 -2.43 -10.55
N VAL A 42 14.21 -2.12 -9.74
CA VAL A 42 13.82 -2.91 -8.56
C VAL A 42 13.52 -4.35 -8.97
N ARG A 43 12.72 -4.55 -10.02
CA ARG A 43 12.43 -5.90 -10.53
C ARG A 43 13.71 -6.62 -10.95
N LYS A 44 14.55 -6.01 -11.77
CA LYS A 44 15.80 -6.64 -12.23
C LYS A 44 16.70 -7.04 -11.06
N ARG A 45 16.87 -6.17 -10.06
CA ARG A 45 17.65 -6.47 -8.84
C ARG A 45 17.07 -7.62 -8.02
N SER A 46 15.76 -7.87 -8.11
CA SER A 46 15.12 -8.97 -7.39
C SER A 46 15.39 -10.35 -8.02
N GLY A 47 15.93 -10.38 -9.24
CA GLY A 47 16.14 -11.61 -10.00
C GLY A 47 14.85 -12.25 -10.52
N LEU A 48 13.70 -11.56 -10.40
CA LEU A 48 12.41 -12.07 -10.84
C LEU A 48 12.10 -11.65 -12.28
N THR A 49 11.47 -12.55 -13.04
CA THR A 49 10.83 -12.18 -14.31
C THR A 49 9.64 -11.25 -14.07
N GLN A 50 9.15 -10.56 -15.10
CA GLN A 50 7.95 -9.72 -14.97
C GLN A 50 6.74 -10.51 -14.42
N ALA A 51 6.53 -11.74 -14.90
CA ALA A 51 5.44 -12.59 -14.43
C ALA A 51 5.59 -12.96 -12.95
N GLN A 52 6.81 -13.36 -12.53
CA GLN A 52 7.08 -13.71 -11.14
C GLN A 52 6.96 -12.50 -10.21
N PHE A 53 7.45 -11.34 -10.63
CA PHE A 53 7.34 -10.11 -9.86
C PHE A 53 5.88 -9.67 -9.71
N ALA A 54 5.11 -9.70 -10.80
CA ALA A 54 3.68 -9.39 -10.78
C ALA A 54 2.91 -10.32 -9.84
N ALA A 55 3.19 -11.63 -9.90
CA ALA A 55 2.60 -12.62 -8.99
C ALA A 55 2.97 -12.36 -7.52
N ALA A 56 4.24 -12.06 -7.24
CA ALA A 56 4.70 -11.73 -5.89
C ALA A 56 4.03 -10.45 -5.34
N PHE A 57 3.75 -9.48 -6.20
CA PHE A 57 3.03 -8.24 -5.86
C PHE A 57 1.50 -8.40 -5.84
N GLY A 58 0.96 -9.55 -6.26
CA GLY A 58 -0.48 -9.74 -6.38
C GLY A 58 -1.14 -8.85 -7.43
N ILE A 59 -0.41 -8.47 -8.49
CA ILE A 59 -0.90 -7.65 -9.60
C ILE A 59 -0.86 -8.42 -10.92
N GLY A 60 -1.65 -8.01 -11.90
CA GLY A 60 -1.61 -8.61 -13.24
C GLY A 60 -0.33 -8.24 -13.99
N LEU A 61 0.21 -9.16 -14.80
CA LEU A 61 1.39 -8.93 -15.65
C LEU A 61 1.27 -7.66 -16.50
N GLY A 62 0.12 -7.47 -17.16
CA GLY A 62 -0.13 -6.27 -17.96
C GLY A 62 -0.12 -4.96 -17.14
N THR A 63 -0.41 -5.03 -15.84
CA THR A 63 -0.28 -3.87 -14.94
C THR A 63 1.17 -3.51 -14.73
N LEU A 64 2.02 -4.50 -14.42
CA LEU A 64 3.47 -4.29 -14.28
C LEU A 64 4.10 -3.77 -15.58
N GLN A 65 3.71 -4.30 -16.74
CA GLN A 65 4.20 -3.85 -18.04
C GLN A 65 3.85 -2.38 -18.31
N LYS A 66 2.61 -1.97 -18.03
CA LYS A 66 2.18 -0.57 -18.14
C LYS A 66 2.96 0.34 -17.19
N TRP A 67 3.30 -0.14 -16.00
CA TRP A 67 4.16 0.59 -15.05
C TRP A 67 5.59 0.74 -15.57
N GLU A 68 6.21 -0.36 -16.01
CA GLU A 68 7.59 -0.35 -16.53
C GLU A 68 7.73 0.39 -17.88
N ARG A 69 6.63 0.66 -18.59
CA ARG A 69 6.57 1.54 -19.78
C ARG A 69 6.19 2.99 -19.46
N GLY A 70 5.79 3.29 -18.22
CA GLY A 70 5.36 4.63 -17.81
C GLY A 70 3.94 5.01 -18.24
N GLU A 71 3.17 4.09 -18.83
CA GLU A 71 1.79 4.32 -19.29
C GLU A 71 0.80 4.45 -18.12
N ARG A 72 1.13 3.88 -16.96
CA ARG A 72 0.33 3.99 -15.74
C ARG A 72 1.22 4.11 -14.52
N ARG A 73 0.81 4.95 -13.57
CA ARG A 73 1.49 5.09 -12.28
C ARG A 73 0.96 4.07 -11.27
N PRO A 74 1.82 3.51 -10.40
CA PRO A 74 1.38 2.67 -9.29
C PRO A 74 0.55 3.47 -8.27
N SER A 75 -0.29 2.77 -7.50
CA SER A 75 -0.99 3.37 -6.36
C SER A 75 0.01 3.80 -5.28
N GLY A 76 -0.40 4.71 -4.38
CA GLY A 76 0.46 5.17 -3.28
C GLY A 76 1.05 4.02 -2.45
N ALA A 77 0.22 3.03 -2.10
CA ALA A 77 0.68 1.83 -1.39
C ALA A 77 1.71 1.01 -2.18
N ALA A 78 1.51 0.85 -3.50
CA ALA A 78 2.46 0.16 -4.35
C ALA A 78 3.79 0.92 -4.45
N LYS A 79 3.75 2.26 -4.54
CA LYS A 79 4.96 3.10 -4.50
C LYS A 79 5.70 2.97 -3.18
N SER A 80 5.00 2.94 -2.05
CA SER A 80 5.61 2.69 -0.72
C SER A 80 6.34 1.36 -0.68
N LEU A 81 5.72 0.28 -1.16
CA LEU A 81 6.34 -1.04 -1.20
C LEU A 81 7.56 -1.08 -2.13
N LEU A 82 7.46 -0.46 -3.30
CA LEU A 82 8.58 -0.32 -4.23
C LEU A 82 9.74 0.45 -3.60
N ARG A 83 9.47 1.49 -2.82
CA ARG A 83 10.48 2.25 -2.07
C ARG A 83 11.14 1.39 -0.99
N VAL A 84 10.38 0.61 -0.23
CA VAL A 84 10.94 -0.34 0.75
C VAL A 84 11.85 -1.36 0.06
N MET A 85 11.44 -1.87 -1.10
CA MET A 85 12.25 -2.78 -1.90
C MET A 85 13.53 -2.14 -2.46
N GLN A 86 13.56 -0.82 -2.67
CA GLN A 86 14.80 -0.13 -3.04
C GLN A 86 15.81 -0.13 -1.89
N THR A 87 15.34 -0.16 -0.64
CA THR A 87 16.18 -0.13 0.57
C THR A 87 16.59 -1.53 1.03
N ASP A 88 15.65 -2.48 1.14
CA ASP A 88 15.91 -3.84 1.64
C ASP A 88 15.16 -4.89 0.80
N LEU A 89 15.69 -5.13 -0.40
CA LEU A 89 15.13 -6.09 -1.32
C LEU A 89 15.14 -7.55 -0.80
N PRO A 90 16.23 -8.04 -0.18
CA PRO A 90 16.27 -9.42 0.32
C PRO A 90 15.20 -9.71 1.37
N ALA A 91 14.96 -8.79 2.32
CA ALA A 91 13.93 -9.00 3.33
C ALA A 91 12.53 -9.05 2.73
N VAL A 92 12.22 -8.15 1.78
CA VAL A 92 10.89 -8.15 1.13
C VAL A 92 10.70 -9.40 0.27
N VAL A 93 11.70 -9.81 -0.52
CA VAL A 93 11.60 -11.04 -1.33
C VAL A 93 11.38 -12.26 -0.43
N ARG A 94 12.07 -12.36 0.71
CA ARG A 94 11.85 -13.42 1.70
C ARG A 94 10.42 -13.39 2.25
N ALA A 95 9.91 -12.21 2.61
CA ALA A 95 8.55 -12.05 3.12
C ALA A 95 7.48 -12.45 2.08
N LEU A 96 7.67 -12.09 0.81
CA LEU A 96 6.74 -12.44 -0.28
C LEU A 96 6.78 -13.93 -0.65
N ARG A 97 7.91 -14.61 -0.41
CA ARG A 97 8.07 -16.05 -0.62
C ARG A 97 7.61 -16.90 0.57
N ALA A 98 7.42 -16.29 1.74
CA ALA A 98 6.98 -17.01 2.93
C ALA A 98 5.64 -17.72 2.64
N PRO A 99 5.50 -19.01 2.98
CA PRO A 99 4.26 -19.73 2.74
C PRO A 99 3.11 -19.00 3.42
N ARG A 100 2.03 -18.74 2.67
CA ARG A 100 0.81 -18.17 3.24
C ARG A 100 0.33 -19.10 4.34
N VAL A 101 0.51 -18.71 5.59
CA VAL A 101 -0.13 -19.40 6.71
C VAL A 101 -1.62 -19.25 6.46
N ARG A 102 -2.29 -20.35 6.04
CA ARG A 102 -3.75 -20.43 6.09
C ARG A 102 -4.10 -20.31 7.56
N GLN A 103 -4.33 -19.09 8.05
CA GLN A 103 -5.05 -18.93 9.29
C GLN A 103 -6.43 -19.55 9.03
N LYS A 104 -6.64 -20.76 9.55
CA LYS A 104 -7.99 -21.27 9.77
C LYS A 104 -8.68 -20.18 10.58
N ILE A 105 -9.54 -19.40 9.93
CA ILE A 105 -10.54 -18.60 10.60
C ILE A 105 -11.29 -19.63 11.44
N ARG A 106 -11.00 -19.68 12.75
CA ARG A 106 -11.75 -20.54 13.66
C ARG A 106 -13.20 -20.09 13.50
N ALA A 107 -14.05 -20.99 13.01
CA ALA A 107 -15.47 -20.74 12.92
C ALA A 107 -15.93 -20.20 14.28
N ARG A 108 -16.56 -19.02 14.25
CA ARG A 108 -17.25 -18.47 15.41
C ARG A 108 -18.24 -19.54 15.86
N PRO A 109 -18.17 -20.08 17.08
CA PRO A 109 -19.17 -21.03 17.51
C PRO A 109 -20.53 -20.33 17.44
N GLU A 110 -21.39 -20.92 16.64
CA GLU A 110 -22.75 -20.51 16.44
C GLU A 110 -23.43 -20.52 17.81
N ASN A 111 -23.99 -19.38 18.19
CA ASN A 111 -24.63 -19.18 19.48
C ASN A 111 -25.85 -20.10 19.55
N ARG A 112 -25.69 -21.30 20.11
CA ARG A 112 -26.79 -22.21 20.45
C ARG A 112 -27.25 -21.90 21.87
N ALA A 113 -28.54 -21.55 21.93
CA ALA A 113 -29.46 -21.66 23.06
C ALA A 113 -29.27 -20.71 24.26
N ALA A 114 -30.20 -19.76 24.41
CA ALA A 114 -31.29 -19.86 25.38
C ALA A 114 -32.46 -18.99 24.93
#